data_AF-A0A8J2JNC5-F1
#
_entry.id   AF-A0A8J2JNC5-F1
#
_cell.length_a   1.000
_cell.length_b   1.000
_cell.length_c   1.000
_cell.angle_alpha   90.00
_cell.angle_beta   90.00
_cell.angle_gamma   90.00
#
_symmetry.space_group_name_H-M   'P 1'
#
loop_
_entity.id
_entity.type
_entity.pdbx_description
1 polymer ?
#
loop_
_entity_poly.entity_id
_entity_poly.type
_entity_poly.pdbx_seq_one_letter_code
_entity_poly.pdbx_strand_id
1 'polypeptide(L)'
;MSSARLSIDLRRILAAEEENLRAYTTVGSQIFDKISKIIKSKSQYRISRELIAGSIGKNTSLGYNFEPDFDVILFVGGVTHFETLEDVSDDFYTILKNLPSQCQYWTRFAMQPRLPNGSGVQFSVDTDIMLPSGRKRVTIEFDLLPAYDFSSNVDDQT
;
A
#
# COMPACT_ATOMS: atom_id res chain seq x y z
N MET A 1 14.28 31.58 -24.41
CA MET A 1 13.00 31.51 -23.65
C MET A 1 13.22 32.18 -22.30
N SER A 2 12.30 33.03 -21.81
CA SER A 2 12.51 33.71 -20.52
C SER A 2 12.29 32.74 -19.35
N SER A 3 13.11 32.86 -18.30
CA SER A 3 13.05 32.05 -17.07
C SER A 3 11.64 32.01 -16.46
N ALA A 4 10.88 33.11 -16.57
CA ALA A 4 9.50 33.21 -16.09
C ALA A 4 8.49 32.33 -16.85
N ARG A 5 8.70 32.04 -18.15
CA ARG A 5 7.83 31.12 -18.89
C ARG A 5 8.10 29.66 -18.48
N LEU A 6 9.37 29.31 -18.32
CA LEU A 6 9.79 27.98 -17.86
C LEU A 6 9.21 27.64 -16.47
N SER A 7 9.17 28.61 -15.56
CA SER A 7 8.62 28.39 -14.20
C SER A 7 7.10 28.21 -14.18
N ILE A 8 6.36 28.84 -15.09
CA ILE A 8 4.92 28.67 -15.23
C ILE A 8 4.60 27.30 -15.82
N ASP A 9 5.35 26.87 -16.84
CA ASP A 9 5.14 25.57 -17.49
C ASP A 9 5.45 24.41 -16.53
N LEU A 10 6.52 24.53 -15.73
CA LEU A 10 6.84 23.54 -14.69
C LEU A 10 5.74 23.42 -13.63
N ARG A 11 5.18 24.54 -13.15
CA ARG A 11 4.08 24.52 -12.17
C ARG A 11 2.83 23.85 -12.72
N ARG A 12 2.52 24.06 -14.01
CA ARG A 12 1.37 23.42 -14.67
C ARG A 12 1.56 21.92 -14.80
N ILE A 13 2.77 21.48 -15.18
CA ILE A 13 3.11 20.06 -15.26
C ILE A 13 2.98 19.40 -13.88
N LEU A 14 3.55 20.02 -12.85
CA LEU A 14 3.46 19.50 -11.48
C LEU A 14 2.02 19.40 -10.99
N ALA A 15 1.19 20.42 -11.23
CA ALA A 15 -0.22 20.40 -10.82
C ALA A 15 -1.02 19.27 -11.51
N ALA A 16 -0.76 19.02 -12.79
CA ALA A 16 -1.40 17.93 -13.53
C ALA A 16 -0.95 16.55 -13.01
N GLU A 17 0.34 16.39 -12.70
CA GLU A 17 0.86 15.15 -12.10
C GLU A 17 0.33 14.93 -10.68
N GLU A 18 0.16 15.98 -9.88
CA GLU A 18 -0.47 15.90 -8.55
C GLU A 18 -1.93 15.45 -8.62
N GLU A 19 -2.70 15.94 -9.59
CA GLU A 19 -4.10 15.51 -9.79
C GLU A 19 -4.18 14.03 -10.20
N ASN A 20 -3.32 13.61 -11.12
CA ASN A 20 -3.26 12.21 -11.53
C ASN A 20 -2.80 11.29 -10.40
N LEU A 21 -1.82 11.72 -9.60
CA LEU A 21 -1.37 11.01 -8.41
C LEU A 21 -2.49 10.89 -7.37
N ARG A 22 -3.31 11.93 -7.20
CA ARG A 22 -4.47 11.88 -6.31
C ARG A 22 -5.48 10.82 -6.74
N ALA A 23 -5.77 10.71 -8.03
CA ALA A 23 -6.65 9.68 -8.56
C ALA A 23 -6.08 8.27 -8.31
N TYR A 24 -4.79 8.08 -8.60
CA TYR A 24 -4.07 6.83 -8.35
C TYR A 24 -4.08 6.45 -6.85
N THR A 25 -3.70 7.38 -5.98
CA THR A 25 -3.62 7.16 -4.53
C THR A 25 -4.98 6.90 -3.89
N THR A 26 -6.04 7.53 -4.40
CA THR A 26 -7.42 7.29 -3.97
C THR A 26 -7.84 5.85 -4.25
N VAL A 27 -7.61 5.37 -5.47
CA VAL A 27 -7.97 4.00 -5.85
C VAL A 27 -7.11 2.98 -5.11
N GLY A 28 -5.80 3.22 -5.00
CA GLY A 28 -4.91 2.35 -4.23
C GLY A 28 -5.31 2.25 -2.75
N SER A 29 -5.69 3.38 -2.13
CA SER A 29 -6.20 3.39 -0.74
C SER A 29 -7.49 2.58 -0.60
N GLN A 30 -8.43 2.69 -1.55
CA GLN A 30 -9.66 1.90 -1.55
C GLN A 30 -9.41 0.39 -1.70
N ILE A 31 -8.41 0.01 -2.49
CA ILE A 31 -7.97 -1.39 -2.63
C ILE A 31 -7.36 -1.85 -1.30
N PHE A 32 -6.46 -1.07 -0.73
CA PHE A 32 -5.85 -1.37 0.56
C PHE A 32 -6.89 -1.52 1.67
N ASP A 33 -7.87 -0.61 1.78
CA ASP A 33 -8.94 -0.69 2.79
C ASP A 33 -9.71 -2.03 2.73
N LYS A 34 -9.94 -2.56 1.53
CA LYS A 34 -10.59 -3.87 1.35
C LYS A 34 -9.69 -5.00 1.81
N ILE A 35 -8.41 -4.94 1.44
CA ILE A 35 -7.40 -5.94 1.80
C ILE A 35 -7.17 -5.95 3.31
N SER A 36 -6.98 -4.78 3.92
CA SER A 36 -6.88 -4.58 5.36
C SER A 36 -8.03 -5.25 6.12
N LYS A 37 -9.28 -5.02 5.69
CA LYS A 37 -10.46 -5.66 6.31
C LYS A 37 -10.41 -7.19 6.21
N ILE A 38 -9.93 -7.72 5.10
CA ILE A 38 -9.81 -9.17 4.91
C ILE A 38 -8.68 -9.74 5.77
N ILE A 39 -7.53 -9.07 5.85
CA ILE A 39 -6.44 -9.46 6.75
C ILE A 39 -6.94 -9.45 8.20
N LYS A 40 -7.53 -8.35 8.67
CA LYS A 40 -8.06 -8.21 10.04
C LYS A 40 -9.12 -9.23 10.41
N SER A 41 -9.91 -9.72 9.44
CA SER A 41 -10.98 -10.69 9.71
C SER A 41 -10.53 -12.14 9.67
N LYS A 42 -9.40 -12.44 9.01
CA LYS A 42 -8.92 -13.81 8.80
C LYS A 42 -7.61 -14.12 9.50
N SER A 43 -6.82 -13.10 9.79
CA SER A 43 -5.56 -13.26 10.49
C SER A 43 -5.81 -13.67 11.92
N GLN A 44 -4.99 -14.58 12.41
CA GLN A 44 -4.92 -14.93 13.83
C GLN A 44 -4.29 -13.79 14.66
N TYR A 45 -3.61 -12.85 14.01
CA TYR A 45 -2.92 -11.75 14.66
C TYR A 45 -3.78 -10.49 14.72
N ARG A 46 -3.72 -9.80 15.86
CA ARG A 46 -4.41 -8.52 16.04
C ARG A 46 -3.63 -7.40 15.35
N ILE A 47 -4.21 -6.79 14.33
CA ILE A 47 -3.68 -5.56 13.73
C ILE A 47 -4.16 -4.36 14.54
N SER A 48 -3.25 -3.70 15.26
CA SER A 48 -3.57 -2.56 16.12
C SER A 48 -3.61 -1.24 15.36
N ARG A 49 -2.74 -1.08 14.35
CA ARG A 49 -2.60 0.14 13.56
C ARG A 49 -2.10 -0.16 12.15
N GLU A 50 -2.39 0.74 11.23
CA GLU A 50 -1.96 0.67 9.84
C GLU A 50 -1.38 2.03 9.44
N LEU A 51 -0.35 2.01 8.61
CA LEU A 51 0.31 3.23 8.14
C LEU A 51 0.75 3.05 6.68
N ILE A 52 0.30 3.95 5.81
CA ILE A 52 0.90 4.11 4.49
C ILE A 52 2.21 4.88 4.68
N ALA A 53 3.33 4.23 4.39
CA ALA A 53 4.68 4.76 4.47
C ALA A 53 5.20 5.09 3.05
N GLY A 54 6.53 5.09 2.88
CA GLY A 54 7.11 5.26 1.56
C GLY A 54 6.94 6.66 0.97
N SER A 55 7.07 6.74 -0.34
CA SER A 55 6.90 7.99 -1.10
C SER A 55 5.46 8.51 -1.04
N ILE A 56 4.48 7.60 -1.09
CA ILE A 56 3.05 7.93 -1.05
C ILE A 56 2.69 8.52 0.33
N GLY A 57 3.07 7.84 1.42
CA GLY A 57 2.79 8.30 2.78
C GLY A 57 3.47 9.63 3.13
N LYS A 58 4.60 9.94 2.50
CA LYS A 58 5.33 11.21 2.67
C LYS A 58 4.87 12.31 1.73
N ASN A 59 3.93 12.03 0.81
CA ASN A 59 3.52 12.94 -0.27
C ASN A 59 4.70 13.41 -1.14
N THR A 60 5.65 12.51 -1.44
CA THR A 60 6.83 12.79 -2.28
C THR A 60 6.88 11.95 -3.55
N SER A 61 5.84 11.19 -3.88
CA SER A 61 5.76 10.43 -5.14
C SER A 61 5.73 11.36 -6.35
N LEU A 62 6.43 10.99 -7.42
CA LEU A 62 6.66 11.86 -8.59
C LEU A 62 5.55 11.81 -9.66
N GLY A 63 4.31 11.47 -9.28
CA GLY A 63 3.22 11.23 -10.22
C GLY A 63 3.07 9.74 -10.57
N TYR A 64 1.91 9.34 -11.04
CA TYR A 64 1.59 7.92 -11.23
C TYR A 64 2.36 7.26 -12.39
N ASN A 65 2.91 8.04 -13.33
CA ASN A 65 3.75 7.52 -14.42
C ASN A 65 5.10 6.97 -13.94
N PHE A 66 5.49 7.26 -12.70
CA PHE A 66 6.66 6.70 -12.05
C PHE A 66 6.33 5.46 -11.22
N GLU A 67 5.11 4.92 -11.39
CA GLU A 67 4.64 3.68 -10.79
C GLU A 67 4.93 3.62 -9.27
N PRO A 68 4.46 4.62 -8.50
CA PRO A 68 4.71 4.64 -7.07
C PRO A 68 4.02 3.45 -6.39
N ASP A 69 4.76 2.79 -5.52
CA ASP A 69 4.32 1.67 -4.71
C ASP A 69 3.70 2.13 -3.39
N PHE A 70 2.80 1.31 -2.86
CA PHE A 70 2.24 1.46 -1.53
C PHE A 70 3.04 0.64 -0.52
N ASP A 71 3.99 1.28 0.14
CA ASP A 71 4.57 0.77 1.37
C ASP A 71 3.52 0.84 2.49
N VAL A 72 3.07 -0.30 3.01
CA VAL A 72 2.08 -0.35 4.09
C VAL A 72 2.66 -1.07 5.28
N ILE A 73 2.70 -0.39 6.41
CA ILE A 73 3.09 -0.96 7.69
C ILE A 73 1.83 -1.42 8.43
N LEU A 74 1.76 -2.71 8.75
CA LEU A 74 0.71 -3.31 9.56
C LEU A 74 1.27 -3.59 10.96
N PHE A 75 0.87 -2.79 11.94
CA PHE A 75 1.31 -2.95 13.32
C PHE A 75 0.54 -4.10 13.98
N VAL A 76 1.28 -5.08 14.48
CA VAL A 76 0.76 -6.29 15.08
C VAL A 76 0.88 -6.18 16.59
N GLY A 77 -0.25 -6.27 17.29
CA GLY A 77 -0.32 -6.20 18.75
C GLY A 77 -0.17 -7.57 19.41
N GLY A 78 0.34 -7.59 20.64
CA GLY A 78 0.45 -8.80 21.46
C GLY A 78 1.60 -9.73 21.08
N VAL A 79 2.50 -9.27 20.22
CA VAL A 79 3.63 -10.07 19.73
C VAL A 79 4.93 -9.50 20.30
N THR A 80 5.79 -10.35 20.85
CA THR A 80 6.91 -9.92 21.71
C THR A 80 8.31 -10.25 21.16
N HIS A 81 8.45 -11.00 20.05
CA HIS A 81 9.74 -11.56 19.60
C HIS A 81 9.89 -11.56 18.08
N PHE A 82 10.96 -10.96 17.52
CA PHE A 82 11.20 -10.78 16.07
C PHE A 82 10.91 -11.98 15.16
N GLU A 83 11.13 -13.20 15.64
CA GLU A 83 10.88 -14.47 14.93
C GLU A 83 9.40 -14.62 14.51
N THR A 84 8.47 -13.96 15.18
CA THR A 84 7.03 -14.04 14.85
C THR A 84 6.63 -13.20 13.63
N LEU A 85 7.41 -12.20 13.19
CA LEU A 85 7.03 -11.41 12.01
C LEU A 85 7.11 -12.24 10.73
N GLU A 86 7.93 -13.30 10.72
CA GLU A 86 7.94 -14.30 9.65
C GLU A 86 6.60 -15.06 9.64
N ASP A 87 6.15 -15.58 10.78
CA ASP A 87 4.84 -16.25 10.90
C ASP A 87 3.67 -15.33 10.53
N VAL A 88 3.74 -14.04 10.88
CA VAL A 88 2.73 -13.04 10.47
C VAL A 88 2.77 -12.85 8.96
N SER A 89 3.97 -12.78 8.36
CA SER A 89 4.12 -12.62 6.91
C SER A 89 3.55 -13.83 6.17
N ASP A 90 3.79 -15.03 6.67
CA ASP A 90 3.25 -16.28 6.12
C ASP A 90 1.72 -16.37 6.25
N ASP A 91 1.17 -15.92 7.37
CA ASP A 91 -0.29 -15.80 7.58
C ASP A 91 -0.91 -14.81 6.58
N PHE A 92 -0.33 -13.62 6.45
CA PHE A 92 -0.78 -12.63 5.47
C PHE A 92 -0.66 -13.18 4.05
N TYR A 93 0.45 -13.80 3.69
CA TYR A 93 0.65 -14.40 2.38
C TYR A 93 -0.43 -15.45 2.10
N THR A 94 -0.74 -16.31 3.07
CA THR A 94 -1.78 -17.33 2.96
C THR A 94 -3.17 -16.71 2.76
N ILE A 95 -3.50 -15.65 3.49
CA ILE A 95 -4.76 -14.92 3.34
C ILE A 95 -4.86 -14.32 1.94
N LEU A 96 -3.80 -13.63 1.50
CA LEU A 96 -3.78 -12.89 0.24
C LEU A 96 -3.75 -13.84 -0.96
N LYS A 97 -3.11 -15.00 -0.86
CA LYS A 97 -3.13 -16.04 -1.91
C LYS A 97 -4.54 -16.50 -2.24
N ASN A 98 -5.44 -16.41 -1.26
CA ASN A 98 -6.84 -16.81 -1.38
C ASN A 98 -7.79 -15.62 -1.64
N LEU A 99 -7.27 -14.41 -1.89
CA LEU A 99 -8.07 -13.23 -2.26
C LEU A 99 -8.62 -13.25 -3.69
N PRO A 100 -7.89 -13.69 -4.73
CA PRO A 100 -8.37 -13.61 -6.12
C PRO A 100 -9.70 -14.34 -6.33
N SER A 101 -9.95 -15.42 -5.58
CA SER A 101 -11.21 -16.16 -5.62
C SER A 101 -12.40 -15.40 -4.99
N GLN A 102 -12.15 -14.29 -4.29
CA GLN A 102 -13.13 -13.56 -3.48
C GLN A 102 -13.39 -12.13 -3.99
N CYS A 103 -12.59 -11.63 -4.93
CA CYS A 103 -12.72 -10.28 -5.47
C CYS A 103 -13.05 -10.32 -6.97
N GLN A 104 -14.36 -10.29 -7.30
CA GLN A 104 -14.88 -10.28 -8.68
C GLN A 104 -14.47 -9.04 -9.50
N TYR A 105 -13.85 -8.03 -8.89
CA TYR A 105 -13.55 -6.74 -9.51
C TYR A 105 -12.06 -6.53 -9.84
N TRP A 106 -11.18 -7.49 -9.52
CA TRP A 106 -9.76 -7.39 -9.82
C TRP A 106 -9.45 -8.16 -11.10
N THR A 107 -9.10 -7.43 -12.15
CA THR A 107 -8.79 -8.00 -13.47
C THR A 107 -7.53 -8.84 -13.46
N ARG A 108 -6.59 -8.53 -12.56
CA ARG A 108 -5.40 -9.34 -12.29
C ARG A 108 -4.91 -9.07 -10.88
N PHE A 109 -4.53 -10.12 -10.17
CA PHE A 109 -3.89 -10.05 -8.86
C PHE A 109 -2.64 -10.93 -8.92
N ALA A 110 -1.47 -10.32 -8.80
CA ALA A 110 -0.20 -11.03 -8.78
C ALA A 110 0.40 -10.91 -7.38
N MET A 111 0.95 -12.00 -6.86
CA MET A 111 1.67 -11.96 -5.58
C MET A 111 3.06 -12.53 -5.74
N GLN A 112 3.98 -11.97 -4.98
CA GLN A 112 5.30 -12.52 -4.77
C GLN A 112 5.57 -12.52 -3.26
N PRO A 113 5.93 -13.67 -2.66
CA PRO A 113 6.53 -13.63 -1.33
C PRO A 113 7.86 -12.85 -1.44
N ARG A 114 8.14 -11.96 -0.48
CA ARG A 114 9.53 -11.50 -0.32
C ARG A 114 10.35 -12.68 0.19
N LEU A 115 11.50 -12.96 -0.44
CA LEU A 115 12.48 -13.97 -0.01
C LEU A 115 13.86 -13.30 0.09
N PRO A 116 14.86 -13.83 0.83
CA PRO A 116 14.85 -14.71 2.00
C PRO A 116 15.18 -13.97 3.33
N ASN A 117 15.23 -12.63 3.32
CA ASN A 117 15.84 -11.84 4.40
C ASN A 117 14.93 -10.74 4.96
N GLY A 118 13.64 -10.71 4.60
CA GLY A 118 12.76 -9.60 4.95
C GLY A 118 11.32 -10.04 5.12
N SER A 119 10.76 -9.77 6.28
CA SER A 119 9.35 -9.94 6.59
C SER A 119 8.49 -9.06 5.69
N GLY A 120 7.45 -9.62 5.09
CA GLY A 120 6.46 -8.89 4.29
C GLY A 120 5.91 -9.65 3.09
N VAL A 121 4.87 -9.08 2.47
CA VAL A 121 4.21 -9.63 1.29
C VAL A 121 4.06 -8.57 0.22
N GLN A 122 4.54 -8.84 -0.99
CA GLN A 122 4.32 -7.98 -2.14
C GLN A 122 3.17 -8.51 -2.99
N PHE A 123 2.28 -7.63 -3.40
CA PHE A 123 1.25 -7.96 -4.38
C PHE A 123 0.92 -6.77 -5.27
N SER A 124 0.37 -7.05 -6.44
CA SER A 124 -0.08 -6.03 -7.36
C SER A 124 -1.48 -6.30 -7.89
N VAL A 125 -2.22 -5.23 -8.16
CA VAL A 125 -3.61 -5.26 -8.62
C VAL A 125 -3.74 -4.44 -9.90
N ASP A 126 -4.21 -5.08 -10.97
CA ASP A 126 -4.60 -4.37 -12.20
C ASP A 126 -6.01 -3.81 -12.03
N THR A 127 -6.14 -2.49 -12.15
CA THR A 127 -7.39 -1.77 -11.98
C THR A 127 -7.51 -0.61 -12.96
N ASP A 128 -8.71 -0.03 -13.05
CA ASP A 128 -8.93 1.16 -13.85
C ASP A 128 -9.06 2.38 -12.93
N ILE A 129 -8.35 3.45 -13.27
CA ILE A 129 -8.45 4.76 -12.62
C ILE A 129 -9.09 5.77 -13.59
N MET A 130 -9.81 6.73 -13.03
CA MET A 130 -10.37 7.85 -13.80
C MET A 130 -9.43 9.05 -13.66
N LEU A 131 -8.75 9.40 -14.74
CA LEU A 131 -7.93 10.60 -14.84
C LEU A 131 -8.73 11.71 -15.53
N PRO A 132 -8.33 13.00 -15.39
CA PRO A 132 -8.91 14.08 -16.19
C PRO A 132 -8.83 13.83 -17.71
N SER A 133 -7.80 13.10 -18.16
CA SER A 133 -7.62 12.70 -19.56
C SER A 133 -8.44 11.48 -19.99
N GLY A 134 -9.18 10.85 -19.07
CA GLY A 134 -10.01 9.67 -19.33
C GLY A 134 -9.63 8.44 -18.48
N ARG A 135 -10.33 7.33 -18.72
CA ARG A 135 -10.09 6.05 -18.05
C ARG A 135 -8.75 5.46 -18.47
N LYS A 136 -7.91 5.10 -17.51
CA LYS A 136 -6.63 4.43 -17.76
C LYS A 136 -6.54 3.16 -16.90
N ARG A 137 -6.04 2.08 -17.50
CA ARG A 137 -5.68 0.87 -16.76
C ARG A 137 -4.29 1.05 -16.16
N VAL A 138 -4.15 0.72 -14.88
CA VAL A 138 -2.89 0.80 -14.14
C VAL A 138 -2.71 -0.47 -13.30
N THR A 139 -1.46 -0.77 -13.01
CA THR A 139 -1.08 -1.75 -12.00
C THR A 139 -0.70 -0.97 -10.74
N ILE A 140 -1.28 -1.36 -9.60
CA ILE A 140 -0.95 -0.78 -8.30
C ILE A 140 -0.21 -1.83 -7.49
N GLU A 141 1.00 -1.50 -7.07
CA GLU A 141 1.86 -2.37 -6.27
C GLU A 141 1.76 -2.01 -4.79
N PHE A 142 1.78 -3.04 -3.95
CA PHE A 142 1.70 -2.93 -2.51
C PHE A 142 2.76 -3.80 -1.86
N ASP A 143 3.50 -3.21 -0.93
CA ASP A 143 4.42 -3.88 -0.03
C ASP A 143 3.83 -3.86 1.38
N LEU A 144 3.30 -5.01 1.83
CA LEU A 144 2.79 -5.16 3.20
C LEU A 144 3.92 -5.58 4.13
N LEU A 145 4.20 -4.76 5.12
CA LEU A 145 5.30 -4.93 6.06
C LEU A 145 4.71 -5.06 7.47
N PRO A 146 4.69 -6.28 8.07
CA PRO A 146 4.29 -6.41 9.46
C PRO A 146 5.35 -5.77 10.36
N ALA A 147 4.91 -5.09 11.42
CA ALA A 147 5.78 -4.45 12.39
C ALA A 147 5.23 -4.60 13.82
N TYR A 148 6.11 -4.59 14.81
CA TYR A 148 5.69 -4.58 16.21
C TYR A 148 5.05 -3.26 16.61
N ASP A 149 3.92 -3.35 17.30
CA ASP A 149 3.35 -2.19 17.99
C ASP A 149 3.99 -2.02 19.37
N PHE A 150 5.13 -1.33 19.43
CA PHE A 150 5.75 -0.99 20.72
C PHE A 150 4.91 0.02 21.54
N SER A 151 3.99 0.76 20.91
CA SER A 151 3.13 1.71 21.60
C SER A 151 1.97 1.06 22.34
N SER A 152 1.55 -0.16 21.98
CA SER A 152 0.44 -0.84 22.67
C SER A 152 0.80 -1.47 24.01
N ASN A 153 2.09 -1.52 24.38
CA ASN A 153 2.55 -2.11 25.65
C ASN A 153 2.65 -1.09 26.80
N VAL A 154 2.26 0.17 26.58
CA VAL A 154 2.42 1.24 27.56
C VAL A 154 1.19 1.39 28.48
N ASP A 155 0.04 0.82 28.10
CA ASP A 155 -1.24 1.01 28.82
C ASP A 155 -1.50 -0.01 29.96
N ASP A 156 -0.62 -0.98 30.20
CA ASP A 156 -0.78 -2.00 31.25
C ASP A 156 0.03 -1.71 32.55
N GLN A 157 0.55 -0.49 32.73
CA GLN A 157 1.36 -0.12 33.91
C GLN A 157 0.95 1.15 34.68
N THR A 158 -0.32 1.58 34.61
CA THR A 158 -0.84 2.66 35.49
C THR A 158 -2.09 2.25 36.25
#